data_AF-A0A914IR90-F1
#
_entry.id   AF-A0A914IR90-F1
#
_cell.length_a   1.000
_cell.length_b   1.000
_cell.length_c   1.000
_cell.angle_alpha   90.00
_cell.angle_beta   90.00
_cell.angle_gamma   90.00
#
_symmetry.space_group_name_H-M   'P 1'
#
loop_
_entity.id
_entity.type
_entity.pdbx_description
1 polymer ?
#
loop_
_entity_poly.entity_id
_entity_poly.type
_entity_poly.pdbx_seq_one_letter_code
_entity_poly.pdbx_strand_id
1 'polypeptide(L)'
;MLARTTQTLSLQTAKRFTGSYKNVNVKNPSAANLPFEGHVADSKPISVKLEAEKLYAFCGCGLSNKQPFCDGSHKGMGRTLRRPVRFTVNKTDDYWLCMCKESKKFPLCDGTHKTTSSAQDKPTISAMFGASPVYDGVARQLGYRYKNGGFQ
;
A
#
# COMPACT_ATOMS: atom_id res chain seq x y z
N MET A 1 30.30 -38.75 18.24
CA MET A 1 30.51 -37.30 18.04
C MET A 1 29.59 -36.82 16.93
N LEU A 2 28.42 -36.27 17.26
CA LEU A 2 27.44 -35.80 16.26
C LEU A 2 27.59 -34.29 16.08
N ALA A 3 28.36 -33.87 15.08
CA ALA A 3 28.48 -32.48 14.68
C ALA A 3 27.16 -32.04 14.02
N ARG A 4 26.27 -31.39 14.79
CA ARG A 4 25.12 -30.71 14.24
C ARG A 4 25.59 -29.36 13.69
N THR A 5 25.76 -29.34 12.38
CA THR A 5 26.12 -28.16 11.58
C THR A 5 25.13 -27.03 11.84
N THR A 6 25.64 -25.92 12.37
CA THR A 6 24.89 -24.68 12.52
C THR A 6 24.66 -24.10 11.12
N GLN A 7 23.44 -24.27 10.60
CA GLN A 7 23.04 -23.58 9.37
C GLN A 7 22.96 -22.08 9.68
N THR A 8 23.95 -21.34 9.19
CA THR A 8 23.95 -19.89 9.17
C THR A 8 22.83 -19.43 8.24
N LEU A 9 21.72 -18.98 8.83
CA LEU A 9 20.69 -18.24 8.11
C LEU A 9 21.33 -16.99 7.54
N SER A 10 21.71 -17.05 6.25
CA SER A 10 22.10 -15.87 5.52
C SER A 10 20.87 -14.97 5.45
N LEU A 11 20.90 -13.89 6.22
CA LEU A 11 20.00 -12.76 6.03
C LEU A 11 20.29 -12.25 4.61
N GLN A 12 19.51 -12.73 3.65
CA GLN A 12 19.42 -12.11 2.34
C GLN A 12 18.94 -10.69 2.60
N THR A 13 19.89 -9.77 2.65
CA THR A 13 19.64 -8.33 2.69
C THR A 13 18.71 -8.05 1.53
N ALA A 14 17.43 -7.80 1.85
CA ALA A 14 16.45 -7.39 0.87
C ALA A 14 17.09 -6.25 0.09
N LYS A 15 17.40 -6.50 -1.19
CA LYS A 15 17.98 -5.55 -2.12
C LYS A 15 16.91 -4.47 -2.28
N ARG A 16 16.86 -3.53 -1.32
CA ARG A 16 15.91 -2.43 -1.28
C ARG A 16 16.15 -1.69 -2.57
N PHE A 17 15.21 -1.82 -3.49
CA PHE A 17 15.26 -1.28 -4.83
C PHE A 17 15.51 0.23 -4.67
N THR A 18 16.75 0.66 -4.88
CA THR A 18 17.10 2.07 -5.00
C THR A 18 16.56 2.49 -6.36
N GLY A 19 15.24 2.72 -6.41
CA GLY A 19 14.49 2.98 -7.63
C GLY A 19 14.82 4.35 -8.22
N SER A 20 16.03 4.51 -8.71
CA SER A 20 16.36 5.51 -9.72
C SER A 20 15.85 4.95 -11.05
N TYR A 21 14.63 5.30 -11.43
CA TYR A 21 14.16 5.02 -12.78
C TYR A 21 14.95 5.90 -13.74
N LYS A 22 15.25 5.42 -14.95
CA LYS A 22 16.20 6.06 -15.88
C LYS A 22 16.01 7.58 -16.06
N ASN A 23 14.81 8.12 -15.82
CA ASN A 23 14.50 9.56 -15.93
C ASN A 23 13.78 10.18 -14.70
N VAL A 24 13.65 9.46 -13.58
CA VAL A 24 12.90 9.94 -12.39
C VAL A 24 13.75 9.84 -11.12
N ASN A 25 13.95 10.97 -10.46
CA ASN A 25 14.69 11.10 -9.22
C ASN A 25 13.74 11.24 -8.03
N VAL A 26 13.66 10.21 -7.19
CA VAL A 26 12.84 10.23 -5.97
C VAL A 26 13.61 10.88 -4.83
N LYS A 27 13.09 11.99 -4.30
CA LYS A 27 13.72 12.75 -3.22
C LYS A 27 13.51 12.11 -1.84
N ASN A 28 12.48 11.29 -1.67
CA ASN A 28 12.16 10.61 -0.41
C ASN A 28 11.96 9.09 -0.60
N PRO A 29 13.04 8.30 -0.75
CA PRO A 29 12.95 6.87 -1.05
C PRO A 29 12.18 6.07 0.01
N SER A 30 12.20 6.51 1.27
CA SER A 30 11.45 5.89 2.37
C SER A 30 9.94 5.90 2.15
N ALA A 31 9.39 6.89 1.42
CA ALA A 31 7.96 6.94 1.10
C ALA A 31 7.59 6.04 -0.08
N ALA A 32 8.53 5.78 -1.00
CA ALA A 32 8.31 4.91 -2.14
C ALA A 32 8.31 3.42 -1.73
N ASN A 33 9.13 3.05 -0.74
CA ASN A 33 9.33 1.66 -0.30
C ASN A 33 8.60 1.31 1.00
N LEU A 34 7.37 1.81 1.19
CA LEU A 34 6.55 1.47 2.36
C LEU A 34 5.91 0.08 2.21
N PRO A 35 5.85 -0.73 3.29
CA PRO A 35 5.34 -2.11 3.24
C PRO A 35 3.81 -2.20 3.20
N PHE A 36 3.09 -1.08 3.36
CA PHE A 36 1.63 -1.04 3.40
C PHE A 36 1.08 -0.47 2.10
N GLU A 37 0.17 -1.17 1.44
CA GLU A 37 -0.47 -0.73 0.19
C GLU A 37 -1.45 0.43 0.42
N GLY A 38 -1.71 1.23 -0.62
CA GLY A 38 -2.68 2.33 -0.57
C GLY A 38 -4.08 1.87 -0.96
N HIS A 39 -5.07 2.75 -0.79
CA HIS A 39 -6.40 2.52 -1.36
C HIS A 39 -6.33 2.65 -2.89
N VAL A 40 -6.95 1.72 -3.61
CA VAL A 40 -7.04 1.77 -5.08
C VAL A 40 -7.83 3.01 -5.48
N ALA A 41 -7.21 3.95 -6.19
CA ALA A 41 -7.95 5.09 -6.74
C ALA A 41 -8.63 4.70 -8.06
N ASP A 42 -7.85 4.11 -8.97
CA ASP A 42 -8.32 3.51 -10.21
C ASP A 42 -7.42 2.34 -10.61
N SER A 43 -7.98 1.37 -11.33
CA SER A 43 -7.22 0.23 -11.88
C SER A 43 -6.40 0.60 -13.12
N LYS A 44 -6.69 1.74 -13.78
CA LYS A 44 -5.97 2.18 -14.98
C LYS A 44 -4.93 3.24 -14.63
N PRO A 45 -3.71 3.17 -15.18
CA PRO A 45 -2.73 4.24 -15.02
C PRO A 45 -3.16 5.50 -15.78
N ILE A 46 -2.65 6.65 -15.33
CA ILE A 46 -2.88 7.95 -15.97
C ILE A 46 -1.59 8.48 -16.59
N SER A 47 -1.67 8.97 -17.83
CA SER A 47 -0.58 9.70 -18.47
C SER A 47 -0.62 11.17 -18.06
N VAL A 48 0.51 11.69 -17.59
CA VAL A 48 0.65 13.10 -17.20
C VAL A 48 1.91 13.68 -17.82
N LYS A 49 1.77 14.86 -18.43
CA LYS A 49 2.90 15.69 -18.87
C LYS A 49 3.64 16.24 -17.66
N LEU A 50 4.88 15.83 -17.49
CA LEU A 50 5.73 16.30 -16.39
C LEU A 50 6.88 17.11 -16.97
N GLU A 51 7.06 18.33 -16.47
CA GLU A 51 8.20 19.19 -16.78
C GLU A 51 9.47 18.71 -16.06
N ALA A 52 10.61 18.85 -16.74
CA ALA A 52 11.93 18.58 -16.16
C ALA A 52 12.21 19.47 -14.93
N GLU A 53 12.95 18.91 -13.97
CA GLU A 53 13.43 19.53 -12.72
C GLU A 53 12.35 20.04 -11.74
N LYS A 54 11.09 20.05 -12.15
CA LYS A 54 9.96 20.42 -11.30
C LYS A 54 9.69 19.35 -10.24
N LEU A 55 9.41 19.82 -9.02
CA LEU A 55 9.12 18.95 -7.88
C LEU A 55 7.64 18.61 -7.85
N TYR A 56 7.33 17.32 -7.94
CA TYR A 56 5.98 16.79 -7.86
C TYR A 56 5.81 15.96 -6.59
N ALA A 57 4.58 15.94 -6.07
CA ALA A 57 4.18 15.11 -4.93
C ALA A 57 3.10 14.12 -5.36
N PHE A 58 3.50 12.87 -5.59
CA PHE A 58 2.60 11.78 -5.95
C PHE A 58 1.81 11.29 -4.72
N CYS A 59 0.51 11.04 -4.91
CA CYS A 59 -0.34 10.46 -3.87
C CYS A 59 -0.03 8.97 -3.70
N GLY A 60 0.64 8.64 -2.59
CA GLY A 60 0.88 7.25 -2.20
C GLY A 60 -0.33 6.56 -1.57
N CYS A 61 -1.20 7.30 -0.87
CA CYS A 61 -2.26 6.72 -0.03
C CYS A 61 -3.56 6.34 -0.77
N GLY A 62 -3.82 6.92 -1.94
CA GLY A 62 -5.07 6.69 -2.69
C GLY A 62 -6.24 7.62 -2.32
N LEU A 63 -6.18 8.31 -1.18
CA LEU A 63 -7.29 9.13 -0.66
C LEU A 63 -7.32 10.59 -1.15
N SER A 64 -6.44 10.96 -2.09
CA SER A 64 -6.41 12.33 -2.63
C SER A 64 -7.59 12.56 -3.56
N ASN A 65 -8.22 13.73 -3.46
CA ASN A 65 -9.24 14.17 -4.43
C ASN A 65 -8.61 14.72 -5.72
N LYS A 66 -7.30 15.00 -5.72
CA LYS A 66 -6.53 15.54 -6.86
C LYS A 66 -5.56 14.48 -7.42
N GLN A 67 -6.04 13.24 -7.60
CA GLN A 67 -5.21 12.19 -8.20
C GLN A 67 -4.65 12.64 -9.56
N PRO A 68 -3.41 12.27 -9.89
CA PRO A 68 -2.50 11.37 -9.17
C PRO A 68 -1.65 12.07 -8.08
N PHE A 69 -1.85 13.37 -7.86
CA PHE A 69 -1.06 14.18 -6.93
C PHE A 69 -1.63 14.21 -5.52
N CYS A 70 -0.79 14.55 -4.56
CA CYS A 70 -1.16 14.65 -3.16
C CYS A 70 -1.81 16.00 -2.85
N ASP A 71 -3.00 15.97 -2.24
CA ASP A 71 -3.76 17.12 -1.74
C ASP A 71 -3.61 17.35 -0.22
N GLY A 72 -2.93 16.43 0.49
CA GLY A 72 -2.79 16.46 1.94
C GLY A 72 -3.77 15.57 2.70
N SER A 73 -4.72 14.90 2.03
CA SER A 73 -5.73 14.02 2.65
C SER A 73 -5.14 12.87 3.49
N HIS A 74 -3.89 12.50 3.24
CA HIS A 74 -3.14 11.50 4.03
C HIS A 74 -2.83 11.95 5.47
N LYS A 75 -2.89 13.26 5.77
CA LYS A 75 -2.61 13.79 7.12
C LYS A 75 -3.78 13.66 8.09
N GLY A 76 -4.97 13.35 7.60
CA GLY A 76 -6.14 13.16 8.44
C GLY A 76 -5.88 12.08 9.50
N MET A 77 -6.15 12.39 10.76
CA MET A 77 -5.95 11.46 11.87
C MET A 77 -6.71 10.16 11.61
N GLY A 78 -6.03 9.01 11.74
CA GLY A 78 -6.61 7.70 11.54
C GLY A 78 -6.85 7.26 10.08
N ARG A 79 -6.43 8.04 9.06
CA ARG A 79 -6.64 7.66 7.65
C ARG A 79 -5.58 6.68 7.13
N THR A 80 -4.35 7.16 6.95
CA THR A 80 -3.27 6.33 6.37
C THR A 80 -1.91 6.76 6.89
N LEU A 81 -1.02 5.79 7.16
CA LEU A 81 0.40 6.05 7.44
C LEU A 81 1.22 6.33 6.16
N ARG A 82 0.60 6.21 4.99
CA ARG A 82 1.27 6.29 3.69
C ARG A 82 1.53 7.73 3.29
N ARG A 83 2.82 8.08 3.17
CA ARG A 83 3.28 9.42 2.83
C ARG A 83 3.33 9.63 1.31
N PRO A 84 3.19 10.88 0.83
CA PRO A 84 3.37 11.19 -0.58
C PRO A 84 4.81 11.00 -1.02
N VAL A 85 4.98 10.54 -2.26
CA VAL A 85 6.30 10.35 -2.88
C VAL A 85 6.67 11.64 -3.62
N ARG A 86 7.74 12.28 -3.19
CA ARG A 86 8.29 13.49 -3.80
C ARG A 86 9.34 13.10 -4.82
N PHE A 87 9.19 13.59 -6.04
CA PHE A 87 10.09 13.24 -7.13
C PHE A 87 10.26 14.41 -8.10
N THR A 88 11.37 14.36 -8.83
CA THR A 88 11.69 15.25 -9.95
C THR A 88 11.97 14.40 -11.18
N VAL A 89 11.82 15.01 -12.36
CA VAL A 89 11.99 14.34 -13.65
C VAL A 89 13.14 15.00 -14.40
N ASN A 90 13.96 14.23 -15.14
CA ASN A 90 15.09 14.79 -15.89
C ASN A 90 14.69 15.34 -17.28
N LYS A 91 13.62 14.82 -17.88
CA LYS A 91 13.15 15.17 -19.22
C LYS A 91 11.66 15.45 -19.24
N THR A 92 11.26 16.51 -19.95
CA THR A 92 9.86 16.87 -20.13
C THR A 92 9.20 15.91 -21.11
N ASP A 93 8.40 14.98 -20.59
CA ASP A 93 7.74 13.93 -21.37
C ASP A 93 6.41 13.53 -20.72
N ASP A 94 5.66 12.65 -21.39
CA ASP A 94 4.49 11.98 -20.84
C ASP A 94 4.90 10.79 -19.97
N TYR A 95 4.51 10.82 -18.68
CA TYR A 95 4.79 9.75 -17.73
C TYR A 95 3.51 9.05 -17.29
N TRP A 96 3.58 7.72 -17.22
CA TRP A 96 2.49 6.88 -16.71
C TRP A 96 2.58 6.73 -15.20
N LEU A 97 1.69 7.42 -14.49
CA LEU A 97 1.63 7.39 -13.03
C LEU A 97 0.66 6.30 -12.54
N CYS A 98 1.02 5.70 -11.40
CA CYS A 98 0.24 4.63 -10.80
C CYS A 98 -1.05 5.16 -10.12
N MET A 99 -2.19 4.54 -10.43
CA MET A 99 -3.46 4.83 -9.74
C MET A 99 -3.94 3.71 -8.82
N CYS A 100 -3.50 2.47 -9.02
CA CYS A 100 -3.89 1.35 -8.16
C CYS A 100 -3.26 1.40 -6.76
N LYS A 101 -2.16 2.15 -6.59
CA LYS A 101 -1.42 2.29 -5.32
C LYS A 101 -0.83 0.99 -4.75
N GLU A 102 -0.67 -0.01 -5.61
CA GLU A 102 -0.07 -1.32 -5.32
C GLU A 102 1.22 -1.57 -6.14
N SER A 103 1.69 -0.55 -6.86
CA SER A 103 2.93 -0.65 -7.64
C SER A 103 4.15 -0.91 -6.74
N LYS A 104 5.09 -1.74 -7.18
CA LYS A 104 6.39 -1.85 -6.50
C LYS A 104 7.32 -0.71 -6.92
N LYS A 105 6.92 0.12 -7.89
CA LYS A 105 7.76 1.13 -8.53
C LYS A 105 7.19 2.55 -8.48
N PHE A 106 6.82 3.02 -7.30
CA PHE A 106 6.34 4.40 -7.14
C PHE A 106 7.37 5.44 -7.59
N PRO A 107 6.95 6.51 -8.28
CA PRO A 107 5.56 6.91 -8.60
C PRO A 107 4.98 6.31 -9.91
N LEU A 108 5.77 5.55 -10.65
CA LEU A 108 5.43 5.05 -11.98
C LEU A 108 4.54 3.80 -11.92
N CYS A 109 3.86 3.52 -13.02
CA CYS A 109 3.15 2.26 -13.21
C CYS A 109 4.10 1.12 -13.61
N ASP A 110 3.98 -0.03 -12.97
CA ASP A 110 4.73 -1.26 -13.27
C ASP A 110 3.85 -2.41 -13.77
N GLY A 111 2.55 -2.15 -14.02
CA GLY A 111 1.62 -3.16 -14.51
C GLY A 111 0.99 -4.04 -13.43
N THR A 112 1.35 -3.86 -12.15
CA THR A 112 0.72 -4.55 -11.00
C THR A 112 -0.81 -4.44 -10.98
N HIS A 113 -1.36 -3.32 -11.47
CA HIS A 113 -2.79 -3.10 -11.59
C HIS A 113 -3.57 -4.18 -12.39
N LYS A 114 -2.88 -4.99 -13.21
CA LYS A 114 -3.50 -6.10 -13.96
C LYS A 114 -3.73 -7.34 -13.10
N THR A 115 -2.86 -7.58 -12.12
CA THR A 115 -2.95 -8.74 -11.22
C THR A 115 -3.82 -8.47 -10.01
N THR A 116 -3.96 -7.21 -9.65
CA THR A 116 -4.68 -6.75 -8.47
C THR A 116 -6.12 -6.45 -8.90
N SER A 117 -6.93 -7.50 -9.04
CA SER A 117 -8.35 -7.35 -9.35
C SER A 117 -8.99 -6.48 -8.28
N SER A 118 -9.44 -5.29 -8.67
CA SER A 118 -10.15 -4.33 -7.82
C SER A 118 -11.56 -4.80 -7.45
N ALA A 119 -11.74 -6.11 -7.27
CA ALA A 119 -12.85 -6.68 -6.53
C ALA A 119 -12.50 -6.57 -5.04
N GLN A 120 -12.45 -5.33 -4.53
CA GLN A 120 -12.65 -5.13 -3.11
C GLN A 120 -14.16 -5.24 -2.90
N ASP A 121 -14.63 -6.48 -2.81
CA ASP A 121 -15.69 -6.80 -1.87
C ASP A 121 -15.31 -6.09 -0.58
N LYS A 122 -16.06 -5.05 -0.24
CA LYS A 122 -15.88 -4.33 1.01
C LYS A 122 -15.91 -5.41 2.10
N PRO A 123 -14.85 -5.72 2.86
CA PRO A 123 -15.11 -6.22 4.19
C PRO A 123 -15.69 -5.01 4.89
N THR A 124 -17.02 -4.86 4.83
CA THR A 124 -17.72 -4.06 5.80
C THR A 124 -17.12 -4.45 7.14
N ILE A 125 -16.53 -3.48 7.85
CA ILE A 125 -16.17 -3.58 9.26
C ILE A 125 -17.50 -3.64 10.04
N SER A 126 -18.25 -4.69 9.73
CA SER A 126 -19.58 -5.10 10.14
C SER A 126 -19.79 -6.56 9.69
N ALA A 127 -18.72 -7.35 9.54
CA ALA A 127 -18.81 -8.71 10.04
C ALA A 127 -19.07 -8.53 11.54
N MET A 128 -20.36 -8.55 11.89
CA MET A 128 -20.82 -8.37 13.25
C MET A 128 -19.98 -9.28 14.13
N PHE A 129 -19.35 -8.73 15.17
CA PHE A 129 -18.47 -9.51 16.06
C PHE A 129 -19.17 -10.77 16.62
N GLY A 130 -20.52 -10.81 16.61
CA GLY A 130 -21.32 -11.98 16.98
C GLY A 130 -21.49 -13.07 15.92
N ALA A 131 -20.91 -12.96 14.71
CA ALA A 131 -20.96 -13.99 13.67
C ALA A 131 -19.57 -14.51 13.26
N SER A 132 -18.50 -14.09 13.94
CA SER A 132 -17.18 -14.63 13.70
C SER A 132 -17.07 -16.02 14.33
N PRO A 133 -16.84 -17.10 13.57
CA PRO A 133 -16.67 -18.45 14.12
C PRO A 133 -15.48 -18.54 15.10
N VAL A 134 -14.52 -17.62 14.98
CA VAL A 134 -13.40 -17.47 15.93
C VAL A 134 -13.88 -16.91 17.27
N TYR A 135 -14.83 -15.97 17.26
CA TYR A 135 -15.39 -15.39 18.50
C TYR A 135 -16.36 -16.36 19.19
N ASP A 136 -17.20 -17.07 18.43
CA ASP A 136 -18.12 -18.10 18.96
C ASP A 136 -17.38 -19.24 19.66
N GLY A 137 -16.26 -19.71 19.08
CA GLY A 137 -15.45 -20.79 19.65
C GLY A 137 -14.82 -20.39 20.99
N VAL A 138 -14.24 -19.19 21.06
CA VAL A 138 -13.59 -18.67 22.27
C VAL A 138 -14.62 -18.31 23.34
N ALA A 139 -15.78 -17.74 22.97
CA ALA A 139 -16.84 -17.38 23.91
C ALA A 139 -17.38 -18.62 24.66
N ARG A 140 -17.56 -19.75 23.97
CA ARG A 140 -17.96 -21.02 24.61
C ARG A 140 -16.87 -21.59 25.52
N GLN A 141 -15.60 -21.50 25.13
CA GLN A 141 -14.47 -21.96 25.96
C GLN A 141 -14.31 -21.12 27.23
N LEU A 142 -14.61 -19.83 27.16
CA LEU A 142 -14.61 -18.91 28.30
C LEU A 142 -15.91 -18.96 29.13
N GLY A 143 -16.88 -19.80 28.74
CA GLY A 143 -18.10 -20.06 29.51
C GLY A 143 -19.26 -19.09 29.28
N TYR A 144 -19.16 -18.17 28.31
CA TYR A 144 -20.26 -17.28 27.94
C TYR A 144 -21.41 -18.07 27.32
N ARG A 145 -22.65 -17.77 27.73
CA ARG A 145 -23.86 -18.46 27.25
C ARG A 145 -24.61 -17.59 26.26
N TYR A 146 -25.07 -18.20 25.17
CA TYR A 146 -25.87 -17.48 24.18
C TYR A 146 -27.27 -17.19 24.73
N LYS A 147 -27.61 -15.91 24.92
CA LYS A 147 -28.93 -15.44 25.37
C LYS A 147 -29.30 -14.17 24.60
N ASN A 148 -30.56 -14.08 24.18
CA ASN A 148 -31.12 -12.90 23.51
C ASN A 148 -30.33 -12.43 22.27
N GLY A 149 -29.81 -13.35 21.46
CA GLY A 149 -29.13 -13.01 20.20
C GLY A 149 -27.63 -12.69 20.31
N GLY A 150 -26.99 -12.93 21.47
CA GLY A 150 -25.54 -12.77 21.65
C GLY A 150 -24.98 -13.61 22.80
N PHE A 151 -23.65 -13.70 22.91
CA PHE A 151 -22.96 -14.33 24.04
C PHE A 151 -22.88 -13.37 25.24
N GLN A 152 -23.35 -13.80 26.41
CA GLN A 152 -23.36 -13.07 27.69
C GLN A 152 -22.69 -13.86 28.80
#